data_AF-A0AAV0GKW2-F1
#
_entry.id   AF-A0AAV0GKW2-F1
#
_cell.length_a   1.000
_cell.length_b   1.000
_cell.length_c   1.000
_cell.angle_alpha   90.00
_cell.angle_beta   90.00
_cell.angle_gamma   90.00
#
_symmetry.space_group_name_H-M   'P 1'
#
loop_
_entity.id
_entity.type
_entity.pdbx_description
1 polymer ?
#
loop_
_entity_poly.entity_id
_entity_poly.type
_entity_poly.pdbx_seq_one_letter_code
_entity_poly.pdbx_strand_id
1 'polypeptide(L)'
;MQVVPERKLRVATRLLEGLASTWWEGTKGKFDGVVTWDNFEQAFYEQFYTSFEVNRKRREYIDLKQGNEFTVKQLEQRFRHLARFLPEYAANENRMANHFWNALNLEIRERATYQFNMTFSQVVA
;
A
#
# COMPACT_ATOMS: atom_id res chain seq x y z
N MET A 1 19.05 10.81 8.54
CA MET A 1 19.18 11.84 7.49
C MET A 1 17.79 12.30 7.09
N GLN A 2 17.36 13.50 7.50
CA GLN A 2 16.16 14.12 6.93
C GLN A 2 16.52 14.63 5.53
N VAL A 3 15.83 14.14 4.51
CA VAL A 3 15.99 14.66 3.14
C VAL A 3 15.23 16.00 3.07
N VAL A 4 15.95 17.07 2.78
CA VAL A 4 15.37 18.41 2.59
C VAL A 4 14.28 18.35 1.50
N PRO A 5 13.07 18.89 1.69
CA PRO A 5 11.94 18.74 0.76
C PRO A 5 12.26 19.02 -0.71
N GLU A 6 13.10 20.01 -1.02
CA GLU A 6 13.51 20.35 -2.39
C GLU A 6 14.34 19.24 -3.03
N ARG A 7 15.16 18.53 -2.23
CA ARG A 7 15.91 17.37 -2.70
C ARG A 7 14.98 16.19 -3.00
N LYS A 8 13.91 15.98 -2.21
CA LYS A 8 12.92 14.94 -2.49
C LYS A 8 12.20 15.21 -3.81
N LEU A 9 11.71 16.44 -3.98
CA LEU A 9 11.01 16.86 -5.19
C LEU A 9 11.88 16.68 -6.44
N ARG A 10 13.13 17.15 -6.39
CA ARG A 10 14.07 17.01 -7.51
C ARG A 10 14.36 15.55 -7.86
N VAL A 11 14.48 14.67 -6.86
CA VAL A 11 14.73 13.25 -7.12
C VAL A 11 13.48 12.60 -7.70
N ALA A 12 12.31 12.78 -7.08
CA ALA A 12 11.06 12.18 -7.53
C ALA A 12 10.71 12.57 -8.97
N THR A 13 10.77 13.86 -9.29
CA THR A 13 10.45 14.37 -10.64
C THR A 13 11.41 13.88 -11.72
N ARG A 14 12.69 13.62 -11.39
CA ARG A 14 13.68 13.03 -12.32
C ARG A 14 13.50 11.53 -12.54
N LEU A 15 12.86 10.84 -11.60
CA LEU A 15 12.60 9.40 -11.67
C LEU A 15 11.23 9.09 -12.31
N LEU A 16 10.45 10.11 -12.67
CA LEU A 16 9.24 9.89 -13.45
C LEU A 16 9.62 9.47 -14.87
N GLU A 17 8.96 8.44 -15.37
CA GLU A 17 9.18 7.88 -16.70
C GLU A 17 7.84 7.72 -17.43
N GLY A 18 7.89 7.69 -18.76
CA GLY A 18 6.74 7.45 -19.63
C GLY A 18 5.57 8.40 -19.36
N LEU A 19 4.38 7.84 -19.10
CA LEU A 19 3.16 8.61 -18.86
C LEU A 19 3.29 9.56 -17.67
N ALA A 20 4.03 9.18 -16.64
CA ALA A 20 4.20 10.00 -15.44
C ALA A 20 5.07 11.23 -15.70
N SER A 21 6.13 11.11 -16.51
CA SER A 21 6.94 12.26 -16.91
C SER A 21 6.16 13.22 -17.81
N THR A 22 5.41 12.69 -18.80
CA THR A 22 4.59 13.52 -19.70
C THR A 22 3.51 14.29 -18.94
N TRP A 23 2.83 13.63 -17.99
CA TRP A 23 1.86 14.29 -17.11
C TRP A 23 2.51 15.40 -16.27
N TRP A 24 3.68 15.14 -15.69
CA TRP A 24 4.33 16.10 -14.81
C TRP A 24 4.76 17.36 -15.56
N GLU A 25 5.33 17.20 -16.77
CA GLU A 25 5.70 18.32 -17.64
C GLU A 25 4.51 19.21 -18.01
N GLY A 26 3.33 18.62 -18.26
CA GLY A 26 2.10 19.36 -18.55
C GLY A 26 1.39 19.95 -17.32
N THR A 27 1.69 19.44 -16.12
CA THR A 27 1.01 19.84 -14.88
C THR A 27 1.80 20.86 -14.07
N LYS A 28 3.14 20.81 -14.10
CA LYS A 28 4.00 21.68 -13.27
C LYS A 28 3.80 23.18 -13.50
N GLY A 29 3.34 23.57 -14.70
CA GLY A 29 3.01 24.96 -15.04
C GLY A 29 1.82 25.53 -14.26
N LYS A 30 1.00 24.69 -13.63
CA LYS A 30 -0.16 25.11 -12.82
C LYS A 30 0.23 25.65 -11.43
N PHE A 31 1.49 25.52 -11.02
CA PHE A 31 1.97 25.92 -9.69
C PHE A 31 2.70 27.27 -9.68
N ASP A 32 2.44 28.15 -10.66
CA ASP A 32 2.99 29.51 -10.76
C ASP A 32 4.51 29.62 -10.51
N GLY A 33 5.26 28.59 -10.95
CA GLY A 33 6.72 28.52 -10.82
C GLY A 33 7.25 28.02 -9.47
N VAL A 34 6.41 27.85 -8.44
CA VAL A 34 6.81 27.34 -7.12
C VAL A 34 6.18 25.98 -6.87
N VAL A 35 6.92 24.92 -7.18
CA VAL A 35 6.52 23.55 -6.83
C VAL A 35 7.12 23.19 -5.47
N THR A 36 6.26 22.91 -4.49
CA THR A 36 6.65 22.31 -3.21
C THR A 36 6.51 20.79 -3.28
N TRP A 37 7.15 20.08 -2.35
CA TRP A 37 6.97 18.63 -2.22
C TRP A 37 5.49 18.27 -2.02
N ASP A 38 4.80 18.99 -1.13
CA ASP A 38 3.42 18.69 -0.75
C ASP A 38 2.46 18.85 -1.94
N ASN A 39 2.60 19.92 -2.73
CA ASN A 39 1.78 20.15 -3.91
C ASN A 39 2.04 19.11 -5.02
N PHE A 40 3.31 18.73 -5.24
CA PHE A 40 3.66 17.65 -6.15
C PHE A 40 3.05 16.32 -5.69
N GLU A 41 3.24 15.97 -4.42
CA GLU A 41 2.77 14.71 -3.84
C GLU A 41 1.24 14.61 -3.93
N GLN A 42 0.52 15.67 -3.57
CA GLN A 42 -0.93 15.74 -3.70
C GLN A 42 -1.38 15.53 -5.16
N ALA A 43 -0.83 16.29 -6.10
CA ALA A 43 -1.21 16.17 -7.52
C ALA A 43 -0.86 14.79 -8.10
N PHE A 44 0.26 14.21 -7.67
CA PHE A 44 0.67 12.87 -8.08
C PHE A 44 -0.32 11.81 -7.60
N TYR A 45 -0.74 11.89 -6.32
CA TYR A 45 -1.76 10.99 -5.78
C TYR A 45 -3.12 11.19 -6.48
N GLU A 46 -3.54 12.43 -6.73
CA GLU A 46 -4.77 12.71 -7.46
C GLU A 46 -4.77 12.13 -8.89
N GLN A 47 -3.62 12.13 -9.57
CA GLN A 47 -3.51 11.61 -10.93
C GLN A 47 -3.38 10.08 -10.99
N PHE A 48 -2.51 9.50 -10.16
CA PHE A 48 -2.07 8.10 -10.31
C PHE A 48 -2.58 7.18 -9.21
N TYR A 49 -3.10 7.73 -8.11
CA TYR A 49 -3.58 6.98 -6.97
C TYR A 49 -4.93 7.52 -6.49
N THR A 50 -5.85 7.59 -7.45
CA THR A 50 -7.19 8.14 -7.25
C THR A 50 -7.94 7.43 -6.11
N SER A 51 -8.97 8.07 -5.57
CA SER A 51 -9.88 7.44 -4.60
C SER A 51 -10.47 6.12 -5.12
N PHE A 52 -10.67 6.00 -6.43
CA PHE A 52 -11.08 4.75 -7.08
C PHE A 52 -10.02 3.65 -6.93
N GLU A 53 -8.74 3.95 -7.17
CA GLU A 53 -7.63 3.01 -7.03
C GLU A 53 -7.44 2.59 -5.57
N VAL A 54 -7.51 3.54 -4.63
CA VAL A 54 -7.50 3.26 -3.19
C VAL A 54 -8.64 2.29 -2.83
N ASN A 55 -9.87 2.59 -3.26
CA ASN A 55 -11.03 1.75 -2.99
C ASN A 55 -10.94 0.39 -3.67
N ARG A 56 -10.31 0.30 -4.85
CA ARG A 56 -10.04 -0.97 -5.54
C ARG A 56 -9.08 -1.82 -4.73
N LYS A 57 -7.94 -1.26 -4.29
CA LYS A 57 -6.96 -1.96 -3.43
C LYS A 57 -7.55 -2.32 -2.07
N ARG A 58 -8.40 -1.47 -1.50
CA ARG A 58 -9.12 -1.76 -0.25
C ARG A 58 -10.04 -2.96 -0.39
N ARG A 59 -10.85 -3.01 -1.45
CA ARG A 59 -11.70 -4.18 -1.74
C ARG A 59 -10.86 -5.43 -1.94
N GLU A 60 -9.80 -5.34 -2.76
CA GLU A 60 -8.88 -6.45 -2.96
C GLU A 60 -8.30 -6.96 -1.64
N TYR A 61 -7.91 -6.06 -0.73
CA TYR A 61 -7.39 -6.42 0.59
C TYR A 61 -8.44 -7.11 1.46
N ILE A 62 -9.65 -6.54 1.56
CA ILE A 62 -10.76 -7.10 2.36
C ILE A 62 -11.14 -8.50 1.88
N ASP A 63 -11.27 -8.68 0.57
CA ASP A 63 -11.72 -9.91 -0.05
C ASP A 63 -10.60 -10.95 -0.23
N LEU A 64 -9.36 -10.61 0.12
CA LEU A 64 -8.20 -11.48 -0.03
C LEU A 64 -8.35 -12.72 0.85
N LYS A 65 -8.33 -13.89 0.21
CA LYS A 65 -8.42 -15.21 0.85
C LYS A 65 -7.34 -16.13 0.28
N GLN A 66 -6.90 -17.11 1.06
CA GLN A 66 -5.94 -18.12 0.62
C GLN A 66 -6.49 -18.90 -0.58
N GLY A 67 -7.68 -19.50 -0.41
CA GLY A 67 -8.31 -20.34 -1.42
C GLY A 67 -7.38 -21.45 -1.91
N ASN A 68 -7.58 -21.85 -3.17
CA ASN A 68 -6.67 -22.76 -3.87
C ASN A 68 -5.61 -22.03 -4.71
N GLU A 69 -5.71 -20.70 -4.78
CA GLU A 69 -4.87 -19.86 -5.64
C GLU A 69 -3.53 -19.51 -4.99
N PHE A 70 -3.50 -19.37 -3.66
CA PHE A 70 -2.32 -18.92 -2.93
C PHE A 70 -1.83 -19.94 -1.92
N THR A 71 -0.52 -20.15 -1.90
CA THR A 71 0.16 -20.64 -0.70
C THR A 71 0.07 -19.60 0.43
N VAL A 72 0.21 -20.02 1.69
CA VAL A 72 0.23 -19.12 2.86
C VAL A 72 1.27 -18.00 2.68
N LYS A 73 2.45 -18.34 2.14
CA LYS A 73 3.52 -17.37 1.87
C LYS A 73 3.16 -16.35 0.77
N GLN A 74 2.49 -16.78 -0.30
CA GLN A 74 2.02 -15.86 -1.35
C GLN A 74 0.92 -14.93 -0.81
N LEU A 75 0.01 -15.48 0.00
CA LEU A 75 -1.02 -14.71 0.68
C LEU A 75 -0.40 -13.62 1.57
N GLU A 76 0.56 -14.00 2.41
CA GLU A 76 1.31 -13.09 3.29
C GLU A 76 1.96 -11.95 2.48
N GLN A 77 2.65 -12.27 1.39
CA GLN A 77 3.29 -11.29 0.53
C GLN A 77 2.26 -10.31 -0.06
N ARG A 78 1.07 -10.80 -0.44
CA ARG A 78 0.01 -9.96 -0.99
C ARG A 78 -0.63 -9.06 0.05
N PHE A 79 -0.84 -9.56 1.27
CA PHE A 79 -1.24 -8.75 2.42
C PHE A 79 -0.25 -7.62 2.68
N ARG A 80 1.06 -7.92 2.78
CA ARG A 80 2.10 -6.89 2.97
C ARG A 80 2.16 -5.89 1.82
N HIS A 81 1.99 -6.36 0.58
CA HIS A 81 1.99 -5.49 -0.59
C HIS A 81 0.83 -4.49 -0.54
N LEU A 82 -0.38 -4.96 -0.31
CA LEU A 82 -1.58 -4.12 -0.27
C LEU A 82 -1.61 -3.18 0.94
N ALA A 83 -1.12 -3.62 2.11
CA ALA A 83 -1.04 -2.78 3.30
C ALA A 83 -0.18 -1.51 3.09
N ARG A 84 0.87 -1.57 2.25
CA ARG A 84 1.69 -0.38 1.91
C ARG A 84 0.90 0.76 1.29
N PHE A 85 -0.23 0.44 0.67
CA PHE A 85 -1.11 1.35 -0.04
C PHE A 85 -2.30 1.82 0.80
N LEU A 86 -2.51 1.19 1.97
CA LEU A 86 -3.67 1.40 2.82
C LEU A 86 -3.20 1.65 4.27
N PRO A 87 -2.82 2.91 4.59
CA PRO A 87 -2.28 3.26 5.90
C PRO A 87 -3.14 2.81 7.09
N GLU A 88 -4.46 2.74 6.89
CA GLU A 88 -5.42 2.27 7.90
C GLU A 88 -5.25 0.80 8.30
N TYR A 89 -4.68 -0.05 7.44
CA TYR A 89 -4.38 -1.45 7.74
C TYR A 89 -2.93 -1.67 8.16
N ALA A 90 -1.98 -0.91 7.60
CA ALA A 90 -0.57 -1.00 7.96
C ALA A 90 -0.28 -0.53 9.40
N ALA A 91 -1.09 0.38 9.95
CA ALA A 91 -0.86 0.93 11.29
C ALA A 91 -1.21 -0.01 12.45
N ASN A 92 -1.91 -1.13 12.19
CA ASN A 92 -2.41 -2.01 13.25
C ASN A 92 -2.11 -3.49 12.95
N GLU A 93 -0.96 -3.94 13.46
CA GLU A 93 -0.47 -5.32 13.34
C GLU A 93 -1.49 -6.37 13.81
N ASN A 94 -2.23 -6.13 14.90
CA ASN A 94 -3.21 -7.08 15.42
C ASN A 94 -4.43 -7.19 14.50
N ARG A 95 -4.89 -6.08 13.91
CA ARG A 95 -5.98 -6.12 12.91
C ARG A 95 -5.53 -6.84 11.65
N MET A 96 -4.30 -6.58 11.20
CA MET A 96 -3.71 -7.27 10.06
C MET A 96 -3.57 -8.77 10.32
N ALA A 97 -3.11 -9.16 11.52
CA ALA A 97 -3.03 -10.55 11.96
C ALA A 97 -4.38 -11.25 11.96
N ASN A 98 -5.41 -10.60 12.54
CA ASN A 98 -6.76 -11.15 12.58
C ASN A 98 -7.33 -11.37 11.19
N HIS A 99 -7.16 -10.38 10.30
CA HIS A 99 -7.65 -10.47 8.94
C HIS A 99 -6.91 -11.57 8.16
N PHE A 100 -5.59 -11.65 8.28
CA PHE A 100 -4.81 -12.71 7.67
C PHE A 100 -5.23 -14.09 8.17
N TRP A 101 -5.38 -14.27 9.48
CA TRP A 101 -5.88 -15.52 10.06
C TRP A 101 -7.21 -15.91 9.44
N ASN A 102 -8.18 -14.98 9.38
CA ASN A 102 -9.50 -15.24 8.79
C ASN A 102 -9.47 -15.50 7.28
N ALA A 103 -8.43 -15.04 6.58
CA ALA A 103 -8.20 -15.31 5.17
C ALA A 103 -7.64 -16.72 4.90
N LEU A 104 -7.07 -17.40 5.91
CA LEU A 104 -6.55 -18.75 5.77
C LEU A 104 -7.65 -19.79 5.58
N ASN A 105 -7.30 -20.86 4.86
CA ASN A 105 -8.16 -22.02 4.67
C ASN A 105 -8.51 -22.65 6.02
N LEU A 106 -9.74 -23.17 6.13
CA LEU A 106 -10.26 -23.72 7.38
C LEU A 106 -9.37 -24.83 7.94
N GLU A 107 -8.85 -25.72 7.09
CA GLU A 107 -7.96 -26.82 7.48
C GLU A 107 -6.70 -26.33 8.22
N ILE A 108 -6.15 -25.17 7.83
CA ILE A 108 -5.00 -24.58 8.52
C ILE A 108 -5.45 -24.01 9.87
N ARG A 109 -6.57 -23.31 9.90
CA ARG A 109 -7.11 -22.70 11.13
C ARG A 109 -7.50 -23.73 12.18
N GLU A 110 -7.89 -24.94 11.79
CA GLU A 110 -8.23 -26.03 12.71
C GLU A 110 -6.99 -26.72 13.30
N ARG A 111 -5.85 -26.65 12.61
CA ARG A 111 -4.58 -27.29 13.04
C ARG A 111 -3.64 -26.34 13.77
N ALA A 112 -3.80 -25.03 13.57
CA ALA A 112 -2.97 -23.99 14.19
C ALA A 112 -3.72 -23.25 15.31
N THR A 113 -2.97 -22.56 16.18
CA THR A 113 -3.54 -21.74 17.25
C THR A 113 -3.41 -20.26 16.92
N TYR A 114 -4.48 -19.49 17.12
CA TYR A 114 -4.50 -18.03 17.00
C TYR A 114 -4.96 -17.38 18.30
N GLN A 115 -4.28 -16.30 18.71
CA GLN A 115 -4.64 -15.51 19.88
C GLN A 115 -4.91 -14.06 19.47
N PHE A 116 -5.91 -13.42 20.10
CA PHE A 116 -6.42 -12.09 19.73
C PHE A 116 -5.38 -10.96 19.75
N ASN A 117 -4.23 -11.15 20.42
CA ASN A 117 -3.15 -10.17 20.55
C ASN A 117 -1.89 -10.54 19.74
N MET A 118 -1.96 -11.53 18.85
CA MET A 118 -0.85 -11.85 17.96
C MET A 118 -0.68 -10.74 16.92
N THR A 119 0.57 -10.33 16.72
CA THR A 119 0.99 -9.46 15.62
C THR A 119 0.99 -10.23 14.31
N PHE A 120 0.96 -9.52 13.17
CA PHE A 120 0.96 -10.18 11.87
C PHE A 120 2.23 -10.99 11.68
N SER A 121 3.36 -10.47 12.15
CA SER A 121 4.65 -11.18 12.13
C SER A 121 4.67 -12.47 12.95
N GLN A 122 3.85 -12.59 14.01
CA GLN A 122 3.75 -13.81 14.81
C GLN A 122 2.85 -14.87 14.14
N VAL A 123 1.83 -14.45 13.39
CA VAL A 123 0.90 -15.40 12.72
C VAL A 123 1.52 -16.03 11.47
N VAL A 124 2.47 -15.34 10.84
CA VAL A 124 3.10 -15.79 9.59
C VAL A 124 4.42 -16.55 9.79
N ALA A 125 4.89 -16.65 11.04
CA ALA A 125 6.11 -17.36 11.44
C ALA A 125 5.87 -18.87 11.57
#